data_AF-A0A4R1JPF8-F1
#
_entry.id   AF-A0A4R1JPF8-F1
#
_cell.length_a   1.000
_cell.length_b   1.000
_cell.length_c   1.000
_cell.angle_alpha   90.00
_cell.angle_beta   90.00
_cell.angle_gamma   90.00
#
_symmetry.space_group_name_H-M   'P 1'
#
loop_
_entity.id
_entity.type
_entity.pdbx_description
1 polymer ?
#
loop_
_entity_poly.entity_id
_entity_poly.type
_entity_poly.pdbx_seq_one_letter_code
_entity_poly.pdbx_strand_id
1 'polypeptide(L)'
;MKSKQFIFFGKKTDFQEILQEVESKKVLKYFQTGLFDEINIVNYNSLLDYRNLGNASFGSQGLNDCFLIIANDKELKIRSVPQRKGGVKYAVDQLINEESIIIEPGGVFKNDIFVAGRIGTVKDDAFSKELYNLFFSLIKRRFTKIGNCYVGKTAKEKLDSGWRFVLNDSSPKEYDLKAV
;
A
#
# COMPACT_ATOMS: atom_id res chain seq x y z
N MET A 1 -0.78 -20.27 6.90
CA MET A 1 -1.43 -19.08 7.51
C MET A 1 -1.88 -18.17 6.37
N LYS A 2 -3.16 -17.77 6.30
CA LYS A 2 -3.68 -16.99 5.17
C LYS A 2 -3.36 -15.51 5.41
N SER A 3 -2.64 -14.86 4.49
CA SER A 3 -2.40 -13.42 4.56
C SER A 3 -3.74 -12.67 4.57
N LYS A 4 -3.84 -11.63 5.40
CA LYS A 4 -5.00 -10.72 5.42
C LYS A 4 -4.64 -9.50 4.59
N GLN A 5 -5.47 -9.19 3.60
CA GLN A 5 -5.33 -7.98 2.80
C GLN A 5 -6.70 -7.46 2.36
N PHE A 6 -6.78 -6.17 2.10
CA PHE A 6 -7.90 -5.56 1.40
C PHE A 6 -7.39 -4.62 0.31
N ILE A 7 -8.19 -4.50 -0.74
CA ILE A 7 -7.87 -3.71 -1.94
C ILE A 7 -8.66 -2.41 -1.89
N PHE A 8 -8.01 -1.33 -2.31
CA PHE A 8 -8.64 -0.02 -2.40
C PHE A 8 -8.21 0.75 -3.66
N PHE A 9 -8.94 1.81 -3.96
CA PHE A 9 -8.57 2.84 -4.92
C PHE A 9 -8.72 4.21 -4.25
N GLY A 10 -7.68 5.03 -4.29
CA GLY A 10 -7.71 6.35 -3.66
C GLY A 10 -6.58 7.24 -4.13
N LYS A 11 -6.83 8.55 -4.18
CA LYS A 11 -5.80 9.58 -4.36
C LYS A 11 -5.26 10.03 -3.02
N LYS A 12 -4.20 10.83 -3.02
CA LYS A 12 -3.66 11.48 -1.82
C LYS A 12 -4.75 12.16 -0.97
N THR A 13 -5.67 12.86 -1.62
CA THR A 13 -6.81 13.54 -0.98
C THR A 13 -7.74 12.58 -0.24
N ASP A 14 -7.94 11.36 -0.75
CA ASP A 14 -8.75 10.34 -0.07
C ASP A 14 -8.02 9.76 1.16
N PHE A 15 -6.69 9.75 1.14
CA PHE A 15 -5.86 9.22 2.23
C PHE A 15 -5.57 10.22 3.34
N GLN A 16 -5.68 11.52 3.09
CA GLN A 16 -5.21 12.55 4.02
C GLN A 16 -5.76 12.37 5.44
N GLU A 17 -7.07 12.32 5.61
CA GLU A 17 -7.69 12.14 6.92
C GLU A 17 -7.45 10.74 7.52
N ILE A 18 -7.30 9.72 6.68
CA ILE A 18 -7.04 8.35 7.14
C ILE A 18 -5.65 8.28 7.75
N LEU A 19 -4.64 8.77 7.04
CA LEU A 19 -3.25 8.76 7.51
C LEU A 19 -3.09 9.63 8.74
N GLN A 20 -3.65 10.84 8.76
CA GLN A 20 -3.64 11.71 9.93
C GLN A 20 -4.22 11.03 11.18
N GLU A 21 -5.36 10.33 11.04
CA GLU A 21 -5.99 9.64 12.17
C GLU A 21 -5.23 8.38 12.62
N VAL A 22 -4.62 7.64 11.68
CA VAL A 22 -3.74 6.52 12.02
C VAL A 22 -2.52 7.03 12.78
N GLU A 23 -1.84 8.03 12.22
CA GLU A 23 -0.59 8.60 12.72
C GLU A 23 -0.81 9.37 14.04
N SER A 24 -2.01 9.90 14.30
CA SER A 24 -2.37 10.48 15.61
C SER A 24 -2.60 9.42 16.70
N LYS A 25 -2.95 8.18 16.32
CA LYS A 25 -3.23 7.07 17.25
C LYS A 25 -2.00 6.18 17.48
N LYS A 26 -1.10 6.13 16.51
CA LYS A 26 0.09 5.27 16.49
C LYS A 26 1.26 6.06 15.91
N VAL A 27 2.38 6.10 16.63
CA VAL A 27 3.63 6.67 16.11
C VAL A 27 4.32 5.62 15.25
N LEU A 28 4.38 5.86 13.94
CA LEU A 28 4.79 4.87 12.94
C LEU A 28 5.98 5.36 12.10
N LYS A 29 6.67 4.42 11.48
CA LYS A 29 7.64 4.66 10.40
C LYS A 29 7.27 3.83 9.18
N TYR A 30 7.53 4.40 8.02
CA TYR A 30 7.25 3.81 6.71
C TYR A 30 8.56 3.59 5.98
N PHE A 31 8.89 2.35 5.61
CA PHE A 31 10.11 2.01 4.89
C PHE A 31 9.77 1.43 3.53
N GLN A 32 10.44 1.86 2.47
CA GLN A 32 10.22 1.26 1.15
C GLN A 32 10.61 -0.24 1.19
N THR A 33 9.73 -1.10 0.70
CA THR A 33 9.98 -2.55 0.58
C THR A 33 10.67 -2.87 -0.74
N GLY A 34 11.35 -4.02 -0.78
CA GLY A 34 11.99 -4.50 -1.99
C GLY A 34 13.39 -5.07 -1.75
N LEU A 35 14.15 -5.15 -2.84
CA LEU A 35 15.55 -5.57 -2.87
C LEU A 35 16.42 -4.41 -3.33
N PHE A 36 17.27 -3.92 -2.45
CA PHE A 36 18.11 -2.75 -2.65
C PHE A 36 19.58 -3.14 -2.85
N ASP A 37 20.33 -2.29 -3.53
CA ASP A 37 21.79 -2.45 -3.67
C ASP A 37 22.55 -1.92 -2.45
N GLU A 38 21.93 -1.04 -1.66
CA GLU A 38 22.51 -0.42 -0.46
C GLU A 38 21.58 -0.58 0.78
N ILE A 39 22.17 -0.44 1.97
CA ILE A 39 21.45 -0.52 3.26
C ILE A 39 20.68 0.78 3.58
N ASN A 40 20.96 1.88 2.89
CA ASN A 40 20.29 3.15 3.15
C ASN A 40 18.86 3.14 2.60
N ILE A 41 17.92 2.69 3.43
CA ILE A 41 16.50 2.57 3.05
C ILE A 41 15.78 3.89 3.29
N VAL A 42 15.15 4.40 2.22
CA VAL A 42 14.27 5.57 2.28
C VAL A 42 13.13 5.29 3.25
N ASN A 43 12.93 6.23 4.18
CA ASN A 43 11.88 6.15 5.19
C ASN A 43 11.15 7.47 5.38
N TYR A 44 9.93 7.37 5.90
CA TYR A 44 9.06 8.50 6.18
C TYR A 44 8.44 8.35 7.57
N ASN A 45 8.16 9.47 8.22
CA ASN A 45 7.39 9.52 9.48
C ASN A 45 5.89 9.69 9.22
N SER A 46 5.51 10.21 8.05
CA SER A 46 4.15 10.19 7.53
C SER A 46 4.14 9.73 6.09
N LEU A 47 3.18 8.89 5.72
CA LEU A 47 3.04 8.51 4.32
C LEU A 47 2.56 9.70 3.45
N LEU A 48 2.05 10.78 4.07
CA LEU A 48 1.69 12.01 3.36
C LEU A 48 2.91 12.75 2.78
N ASP A 49 4.09 12.50 3.33
CA ASP A 49 5.36 13.05 2.82
C ASP A 49 5.82 12.32 1.55
N TYR A 50 5.24 11.16 1.25
CA TYR A 50 5.53 10.44 0.01
C TYR A 50 4.99 11.21 -1.20
N ARG A 51 5.90 11.67 -2.07
CA ARG A 51 5.58 12.52 -3.23
C ARG A 51 4.56 11.87 -4.17
N ASN A 52 4.67 10.57 -4.42
CA ASN A 52 3.79 9.88 -5.38
C ASN A 52 2.58 9.23 -4.69
N LEU A 53 2.25 9.58 -3.45
CA LEU A 53 1.02 9.08 -2.82
C LEU A 53 -0.20 9.39 -3.72
N GLY A 54 -0.94 8.36 -4.11
CA GLY A 54 -2.09 8.47 -5.03
C GLY A 54 -1.73 8.51 -6.52
N ASN A 55 -0.47 8.30 -6.88
CA ASN A 55 0.01 8.14 -8.26
C ASN A 55 0.80 6.84 -8.39
N ALA A 56 0.48 6.03 -9.39
CA ALA A 56 1.14 4.77 -9.66
C ALA A 56 2.21 4.94 -10.74
N SER A 57 3.40 4.39 -10.48
CA SER A 57 4.53 4.34 -11.43
C SER A 57 4.33 3.27 -12.50
N PHE A 58 3.60 2.19 -12.16
CA PHE A 58 3.35 1.04 -13.03
C PHE A 58 1.86 0.69 -13.06
N GLY A 59 1.42 0.11 -14.18
CA GLY A 59 0.04 -0.32 -14.38
C GLY A 59 -0.41 -1.52 -13.54
N SER A 60 0.40 -1.99 -12.58
CA SER A 60 0.14 -3.22 -11.82
C SER A 60 0.38 -3.08 -10.32
N GLN A 61 -0.60 -3.51 -9.50
CA GLN A 61 -0.62 -3.53 -8.03
C GLN A 61 0.41 -4.49 -7.39
N GLY A 62 1.49 -4.85 -8.06
CA GLY A 62 2.61 -5.56 -7.43
C GLY A 62 3.96 -5.01 -7.84
N LEU A 63 3.97 -4.01 -8.74
CA LEU A 63 5.16 -3.36 -9.26
C LEU A 63 5.29 -1.92 -8.74
N ASN A 64 4.24 -1.38 -8.11
CA ASN A 64 4.27 -0.05 -7.53
C ASN A 64 4.99 -0.03 -6.18
N ASP A 65 5.27 1.17 -5.70
CA ASP A 65 5.90 1.36 -4.40
C ASP A 65 5.05 0.76 -3.29
N CYS A 66 5.70 -0.02 -2.45
CA CYS A 66 5.11 -0.67 -1.31
C CYS A 66 5.94 -0.33 -0.07
N PHE A 67 5.28 0.03 1.01
CA PHE A 67 5.91 0.47 2.25
C PHE A 67 5.62 -0.51 3.37
N LEU A 68 6.66 -0.91 4.09
CA LEU A 68 6.59 -1.60 5.36
C LEU A 68 6.28 -0.58 6.45
N ILE A 69 5.26 -0.85 7.26
CA ILE A 69 4.87 0.00 8.38
C ILE A 69 5.22 -0.72 9.68
N ILE A 70 6.04 -0.09 10.51
CA ILE A 70 6.43 -0.56 11.84
C ILE A 70 6.22 0.54 12.87
N ALA A 71 6.19 0.18 14.16
CA ALA A 71 6.19 1.15 15.24
C ALA A 71 7.50 1.96 15.27
N ASN A 72 7.42 3.23 15.64
CA ASN A 72 8.57 4.15 15.60
C ASN A 72 9.74 3.75 16.53
N ASP A 73 9.41 3.05 17.63
CA ASP A 73 10.35 2.53 18.63
C ASP A 73 10.99 1.18 18.21
N LYS A 74 10.56 0.60 17.09
CA LYS A 74 11.14 -0.63 16.54
C LYS A 74 12.20 -0.31 15.50
N GLU A 75 13.26 -1.12 15.51
CA GLU A 75 14.30 -1.06 14.48
C GLU A 75 13.88 -1.86 13.24
N LEU A 76 14.16 -1.28 12.07
CA LEU A 76 14.00 -2.00 10.81
C LEU A 76 15.07 -3.10 10.72
N LYS A 77 14.64 -4.33 10.50
CA LYS A 77 15.53 -5.44 10.21
C LYS A 77 15.70 -5.59 8.69
N ILE A 78 16.94 -5.57 8.23
CA ILE A 78 17.30 -5.68 6.81
C ILE A 78 18.02 -7.01 6.60
N ARG A 79 17.57 -7.80 5.64
CA ARG A 79 18.15 -9.11 5.34
C ARG A 79 19.14 -9.03 4.19
N SER A 80 20.39 -9.45 4.41
CA SER A 80 21.36 -9.65 3.33
C SER A 80 20.97 -10.87 2.49
N VAL A 81 20.90 -10.68 1.18
CA VAL A 81 20.52 -11.70 0.19
C VAL A 81 21.67 -11.88 -0.79
N PRO A 82 22.52 -12.91 -0.62
CA PRO A 82 23.55 -13.24 -1.60
C PRO A 82 22.95 -13.54 -2.97
N GLN A 83 23.51 -12.95 -4.03
CA GLN A 83 23.03 -13.12 -5.39
C GLN A 83 23.78 -14.25 -6.12
N ARG A 84 23.08 -14.98 -6.99
CA ARG A 84 23.67 -16.12 -7.74
C ARG A 84 24.89 -15.74 -8.58
N LYS A 85 24.94 -14.51 -9.09
CA LYS A 85 26.05 -13.98 -9.91
C LYS A 85 27.12 -13.24 -9.08
N GLY A 86 27.13 -13.42 -7.76
CA GLY A 86 27.98 -12.67 -6.84
C GLY A 86 27.36 -11.34 -6.39
N GLY A 87 27.85 -10.81 -5.28
CA GLY A 87 27.29 -9.62 -4.62
C GLY A 87 26.16 -9.93 -3.64
N VAL A 88 25.69 -8.90 -2.95
CA VAL A 88 24.64 -8.96 -1.93
C VAL A 88 23.60 -7.87 -2.25
N LYS A 89 22.31 -8.22 -2.15
CA LYS A 89 21.21 -7.26 -2.09
C LYS A 89 20.63 -7.23 -0.69
N TYR A 90 19.94 -6.14 -0.35
CA TYR A 90 19.35 -5.92 0.96
C TYR A 90 17.84 -5.96 0.85
N ALA A 91 17.21 -6.92 1.50
CA ALA A 91 15.76 -7.11 1.47
C ALA A 91 15.08 -6.39 2.64
N VAL A 92 14.06 -5.61 2.31
CA VAL A 92 13.10 -5.05 3.26
C VAL A 92 11.73 -5.67 2.99
N ASP A 93 11.32 -6.55 3.89
CA ASP A 93 10.10 -7.34 3.78
C ASP A 93 9.56 -7.72 5.18
N GLN A 94 8.37 -8.32 5.23
CA GLN A 94 7.74 -8.78 6.48
C GLN A 94 8.35 -10.09 7.03
N LEU A 95 9.32 -10.71 6.34
CA LEU A 95 9.80 -12.05 6.71
C LEU A 95 10.47 -12.04 8.08
N ILE A 96 11.32 -11.02 8.31
CA ILE A 96 12.02 -10.82 9.60
C ILE A 96 11.54 -9.57 10.36
N ASN A 97 10.65 -8.78 9.77
CA ASN A 97 9.93 -7.68 10.42
C ASN A 97 8.51 -8.13 10.76
N GLU A 98 8.38 -9.01 11.74
CA GLU A 98 7.10 -9.71 11.97
C GLU A 98 5.97 -8.80 12.47
N GLU A 99 6.31 -7.83 13.32
CA GLU A 99 5.39 -6.80 13.83
C GLU A 99 5.24 -5.68 12.80
N SER A 100 4.62 -5.99 11.67
CA SER A 100 4.45 -5.04 10.57
C SER A 100 3.22 -5.30 9.69
N ILE A 101 2.83 -4.24 9.00
CA ILE A 101 1.92 -4.34 7.85
C ILE A 101 2.60 -3.74 6.61
N ILE A 102 2.03 -3.95 5.43
CA ILE A 102 2.42 -3.25 4.21
C ILE A 102 1.28 -2.37 3.72
N ILE A 103 1.64 -1.28 3.07
CA ILE A 103 0.77 -0.48 2.22
C ILE A 103 1.40 -0.30 0.85
N GLU A 104 0.65 -0.67 -0.18
CA GLU A 104 0.92 -0.29 -1.55
C GLU A 104 -0.14 0.74 -1.93
N PRO A 105 0.19 2.04 -2.07
CA PRO A 105 -0.83 3.07 -2.22
C PRO A 105 -1.60 3.02 -3.55
N GLY A 106 -1.03 2.39 -4.58
CA GLY A 106 -1.58 2.44 -5.94
C GLY A 106 -1.72 3.90 -6.42
N GLY A 107 -2.70 4.17 -7.27
CA GLY A 107 -2.99 5.52 -7.70
C GLY A 107 -3.31 5.67 -9.18
N VAL A 108 -3.33 6.90 -9.64
CA VAL A 108 -3.47 7.25 -11.05
C VAL A 108 -2.25 6.78 -11.84
N PHE A 109 -2.47 6.06 -12.93
CA PHE A 109 -1.46 5.61 -13.87
C PHE A 109 -1.83 6.08 -15.28
N LYS A 110 -0.93 6.80 -15.97
CA LYS A 110 -1.20 7.35 -17.32
C LYS A 110 -2.55 8.11 -17.37
N ASN A 111 -3.07 8.32 -18.58
CA ASN A 111 -4.40 8.89 -18.77
C ASN A 111 -5.46 7.80 -18.54
N ASP A 112 -6.46 8.13 -17.72
CA ASP A 112 -7.69 7.37 -17.51
C ASP A 112 -7.56 5.95 -16.94
N ILE A 113 -6.42 5.61 -16.31
CA ILE A 113 -6.24 4.34 -15.58
C ILE A 113 -5.95 4.63 -14.10
N PHE A 114 -6.64 3.90 -13.23
CA PHE A 114 -6.45 3.91 -11.79
C PHE A 114 -6.03 2.51 -11.36
N VAL A 115 -4.80 2.40 -10.84
CA VAL A 115 -4.25 1.14 -10.35
C VAL A 115 -4.60 0.99 -8.88
N ALA A 116 -5.07 -0.19 -8.51
CA ALA A 116 -5.42 -0.49 -7.13
C ALA A 116 -4.21 -0.35 -6.19
N GLY A 117 -4.50 0.02 -4.96
CA GLY A 117 -3.62 -0.16 -3.82
C GLY A 117 -4.09 -1.30 -2.93
N ARG A 118 -3.25 -1.68 -1.98
CA ARG A 118 -3.57 -2.70 -0.97
C ARG A 118 -2.93 -2.38 0.36
N ILE A 119 -3.59 -2.82 1.42
CA ILE A 119 -2.99 -2.94 2.75
C ILE A 119 -3.07 -4.41 3.15
N GLY A 120 -1.99 -4.95 3.72
CA GLY A 120 -1.97 -6.33 4.16
C GLY A 120 -0.91 -6.66 5.21
N THR A 121 -1.09 -7.82 5.83
CA THR A 121 -0.12 -8.42 6.75
C THR A 121 -0.06 -9.93 6.56
N VAL A 122 1.13 -10.50 6.72
CA VAL A 122 1.38 -11.94 6.66
C VAL A 122 1.49 -12.59 8.04
N LYS A 123 1.49 -11.78 9.11
CA LYS A 123 1.65 -12.24 10.50
C LYS A 123 0.36 -12.01 11.29
N ASP A 124 0.20 -12.81 12.34
CA ASP A 124 -1.00 -12.81 13.19
C ASP A 124 -0.67 -12.30 14.61
N ASP A 125 0.37 -11.46 14.74
CA ASP A 125 0.74 -10.80 15.98
C ASP A 125 -0.21 -9.66 16.35
N ALA A 126 -0.17 -9.23 17.61
CA ALA A 126 -1.08 -8.24 18.15
C ALA A 126 -0.94 -6.87 17.47
N PHE A 127 0.29 -6.42 17.22
CA PHE A 127 0.54 -5.11 16.62
C PHE A 127 0.03 -5.06 15.18
N SER A 128 0.40 -6.04 14.35
CA SER A 128 -0.03 -6.11 12.95
C SER A 128 -1.54 -6.21 12.82
N LYS A 129 -2.20 -7.00 13.68
CA LYS A 129 -3.67 -7.09 13.73
C LYS A 129 -4.31 -5.76 14.07
N GLU A 130 -3.85 -5.11 15.13
CA GLU A 130 -4.41 -3.86 15.60
C GLU A 130 -4.26 -2.77 14.54
N LEU A 131 -3.07 -2.62 13.96
CA LEU A 131 -2.79 -1.63 12.93
C LEU A 131 -3.58 -1.90 11.64
N TYR A 132 -3.63 -3.17 11.19
CA TYR A 132 -4.43 -3.56 10.04
C TYR A 132 -5.92 -3.24 10.26
N ASN A 133 -6.47 -3.59 11.43
CA ASN A 133 -7.87 -3.32 11.76
C ASN A 133 -8.16 -1.83 11.87
N LEU A 134 -7.22 -1.04 12.37
CA LEU A 134 -7.33 0.42 12.40
C LEU A 134 -7.49 0.95 10.97
N PHE A 135 -6.55 0.64 10.06
CA PHE A 135 -6.67 1.03 8.64
C PHE A 135 -7.98 0.55 8.02
N PHE A 136 -8.32 -0.72 8.21
CA PHE A 136 -9.53 -1.31 7.64
C PHE A 136 -10.81 -0.60 8.12
N SER A 137 -10.90 -0.28 9.41
CA SER A 137 -12.04 0.42 9.98
C SER A 137 -12.22 1.83 9.39
N LEU A 138 -11.11 2.55 9.20
CA LEU A 138 -11.12 3.91 8.65
C LEU A 138 -11.47 3.93 7.17
N ILE A 139 -10.89 3.01 6.40
CA ILE A 139 -11.22 2.80 4.99
C ILE A 139 -12.69 2.44 4.85
N LYS A 140 -13.19 1.46 5.62
CA LYS A 140 -14.60 1.06 5.58
C LYS A 140 -15.56 2.21 5.92
N ARG A 141 -15.15 3.15 6.79
CA ARG A 141 -15.95 4.30 7.19
C ARG A 141 -15.97 5.42 6.15
N ARG A 142 -14.82 5.69 5.50
CA ARG A 142 -14.65 6.85 4.61
C ARG A 142 -14.78 6.53 3.11
N PHE A 143 -14.57 5.27 2.72
CA PHE A 143 -14.58 4.84 1.32
C PHE A 143 -15.87 4.08 1.02
N THR A 144 -16.30 4.12 -0.24
CA THR A 144 -17.46 3.35 -0.71
C THR A 144 -17.02 1.94 -1.08
N LYS A 145 -17.69 0.91 -0.57
CA LYS A 145 -17.44 -0.47 -0.99
C LYS A 145 -18.10 -0.70 -2.36
N ILE A 146 -17.29 -1.09 -3.36
CA ILE A 146 -17.74 -1.46 -4.71
C ILE A 146 -17.14 -2.82 -5.03
N GLY A 147 -17.99 -3.83 -5.22
CA GLY A 147 -17.56 -5.22 -5.34
C GLY A 147 -16.69 -5.66 -4.15
N ASN A 148 -15.47 -6.11 -4.46
CA ASN A 148 -14.47 -6.54 -3.48
C ASN A 148 -13.46 -5.45 -3.09
N CYS A 149 -13.66 -4.21 -3.55
CA CYS A 149 -12.73 -3.10 -3.35
C CYS A 149 -13.38 -1.96 -2.55
N TYR A 150 -12.55 -1.10 -1.96
CA TYR A 150 -12.98 0.17 -1.37
C TYR A 150 -12.53 1.33 -2.24
N VAL A 151 -13.41 2.26 -2.55
CA VAL A 151 -13.14 3.37 -3.47
C VAL A 151 -13.30 4.70 -2.73
N GLY A 152 -12.22 5.49 -2.68
CA GLY A 152 -12.20 6.82 -2.09
C GLY A 152 -13.08 7.78 -2.90
N LYS A 153 -13.52 8.89 -2.28
CA LYS A 153 -14.48 9.82 -2.89
C LYS A 153 -13.98 10.35 -4.23
N THR A 154 -12.76 10.85 -4.28
CA THR A 154 -12.19 11.43 -5.51
C THR A 154 -11.80 10.36 -6.55
N ALA A 155 -11.56 9.12 -6.12
CA ALA A 155 -11.43 7.99 -7.02
C ALA A 155 -12.78 7.59 -7.62
N LYS A 156 -13.86 7.60 -6.82
CA LYS A 156 -15.21 7.26 -7.32
C LYS A 156 -15.67 8.22 -8.41
N GLU A 157 -15.41 9.51 -8.28
CA GLU A 157 -15.68 10.50 -9.33
C GLU A 157 -15.01 10.13 -10.67
N LYS A 158 -13.81 9.54 -10.62
CA LYS A 158 -13.10 9.06 -11.81
C LYS A 158 -13.72 7.78 -12.37
N LEU A 159 -14.05 6.83 -11.49
CA LEU A 159 -14.75 5.61 -11.89
C LEU A 159 -16.06 5.93 -12.61
N ASP A 160 -16.87 6.85 -12.06
CA ASP A 160 -18.14 7.28 -12.64
C ASP A 160 -17.95 8.01 -13.99
N SER A 161 -16.78 8.64 -14.21
CA SER A 161 -16.41 9.27 -15.50
C SER A 161 -15.88 8.29 -16.56
N GLY A 162 -15.86 6.99 -16.27
CA GLY A 162 -15.44 5.95 -17.23
C GLY A 162 -13.95 5.61 -17.21
N TRP A 163 -13.21 6.02 -16.18
CA TRP A 163 -11.82 5.60 -15.99
C TRP A 163 -11.74 4.09 -15.74
N ARG A 164 -10.65 3.47 -16.20
CA ARG A 164 -10.38 2.05 -15.93
C ARG A 164 -9.81 1.88 -14.54
N PHE A 165 -10.44 1.04 -13.72
CA PHE A 165 -9.97 0.71 -12.37
C PHE A 165 -9.44 -0.72 -12.37
N VAL A 166 -8.12 -0.89 -12.24
CA VAL A 166 -7.43 -2.14 -12.58
C VAL A 166 -6.52 -2.65 -11.46
N LEU A 167 -6.34 -3.96 -11.39
CA LEU A 167 -5.20 -4.59 -10.68
C LEU A 167 -3.95 -4.66 -11.56
N ASN A 168 -4.17 -4.79 -12.88
CA ASN A 168 -3.15 -4.83 -13.93
C ASN A 168 -3.75 -4.21 -15.21
N ASP A 169 -3.09 -3.20 -15.77
CA ASP A 169 -3.55 -2.46 -16.95
C ASP A 169 -3.57 -3.32 -18.23
N SER A 170 -2.75 -4.36 -18.25
CA SER A 170 -2.69 -5.34 -19.34
C SER A 170 -3.88 -6.32 -19.33
N SER A 171 -4.67 -6.35 -18.25
CA SER A 171 -5.87 -7.20 -18.18
C SER A 171 -7.00 -6.67 -19.08
N PRO A 172 -7.81 -7.57 -19.67
CA PRO A 172 -9.03 -7.19 -20.39
C PRO A 172 -9.99 -6.33 -19.56
N LYS A 173 -10.71 -5.42 -20.22
CA LYS A 173 -11.64 -4.46 -19.56
C LYS A 173 -12.76 -5.11 -18.74
N GLU A 174 -13.11 -6.36 -19.02
CA GLU A 174 -14.11 -7.10 -18.26
C GLU A 174 -13.71 -7.36 -16.80
N TYR A 175 -12.40 -7.31 -16.50
CA TYR A 175 -11.86 -7.43 -15.15
C TYR A 175 -11.72 -6.08 -14.42
N ASP A 176 -11.99 -4.97 -15.11
CA ASP A 176 -11.98 -3.66 -14.46
C ASP A 176 -13.09 -3.60 -13.41
N LEU A 177 -12.85 -2.85 -12.32
CA LEU A 177 -13.91 -2.54 -11.37
C LEU A 177 -15.02 -1.75 -12.08
N LYS A 178 -16.26 -2.21 -11.95
CA LYS A 178 -17.42 -1.54 -12.55
C LYS A 178 -18.06 -0.58 -11.56
N ALA A 179 -18.48 0.59 -12.04
CA ALA A 179 -19.35 1.50 -11.28
C ALA A 179 -20.67 0.78 -10.91
N VAL A 180 -21.28 1.24 -9.81
CA VAL A 180 -22.61 0.77 -9.36
C VAL A 180 -23.68 1.68 -9.92
#